data_AF-S9RTD7-F1
#
_entry.id   AF-S9RTD7-F1
#
_cell.length_a   1.000
_cell.length_b   1.000
_cell.length_c   1.000
_cell.angle_alpha   90.00
_cell.angle_beta   90.00
_cell.angle_gamma   90.00
#
_symmetry.space_group_name_H-M   'P 1'
#
loop_
_entity.id
_entity.type
_entity.pdbx_description
1 polymer ?
#
loop_
_entity_poly.entity_id
_entity_poly.type
_entity_poly.pdbx_seq_one_letter_code
_entity_poly.pdbx_strand_id
1 'polypeptide(L)'
;MSDTFRLTLAQLNPTAGDFAGNAAKARDAWRQAKAAGAQMVALPEMFITGYQVHDLVIKPAFTEGAVAAVEQLAKDCADGPTMGIGHPVSIDGAIFNAYSILEGGVVKSRTLKHELPNSGVFDERRLYEKGPLGGPHSIGAMRIGTPICEDAWHEDVCETLAESGADIFLVPNGSPYFRGKHDVRLSHMVARVVENDLPLVYLNMVGGQDDQVFDGGSFVLNRGGKLALQLPAFDEVIAHVDFIREDDGWAAVEGVKTALPDDYEQDYRVMVEALRDYMRKTGFKQVLLGMSGGIDSALVAAIAADALGPENVRCVMLPSEYTSEHSLEDASEAARLLGTRIDTVPIKGPRAAVTEALAPLFEGTKEDLTEENIQSRLRGVLLMAISNKFGEMLLTTGNKSEVAVGYATIYGDMAGGYNPIKDLYKMRVFETCRWRNTNHRPWMMGPDGMVVPQRIIDKPPSAELREDQKDEDSLPPYDILDDILERLVDRDQSVAEIVAAGHDRAVVKKIEHLIYISEYKRFQSAPGARLTDSAFWLDRRYPIVNRWRDPS
;
A
#
# COMPACT_ATOMS: atom_id res chain seq x y z
N MET A 1 24.88 -26.85 27.09
CA MET A 1 24.35 -26.25 25.83
C MET A 1 24.38 -24.75 26.02
N SER A 2 24.35 -23.93 24.96
CA SER A 2 24.27 -22.47 25.13
C SER A 2 22.89 -22.11 25.70
N ASP A 3 22.86 -21.35 26.79
CA ASP A 3 21.62 -20.87 27.42
C ASP A 3 21.16 -19.53 26.85
N THR A 4 21.83 -19.05 25.79
CA THR A 4 21.51 -17.80 25.10
C THR A 4 21.49 -17.99 23.58
N PHE A 5 20.60 -17.27 22.90
CA PHE A 5 20.49 -17.23 21.45
C PHE A 5 20.14 -15.82 20.99
N ARG A 6 20.88 -15.26 20.04
CA ARG A 6 20.63 -13.95 19.45
C ARG A 6 20.13 -14.11 18.02
N LEU A 7 18.92 -13.62 17.79
CA LEU A 7 18.28 -13.55 16.48
C LEU A 7 18.32 -12.12 15.96
N THR A 8 18.83 -11.93 14.75
CA THR A 8 18.75 -10.64 14.04
C THR A 8 17.52 -10.62 13.15
N LEU A 9 16.67 -9.61 13.33
CA LEU A 9 15.50 -9.34 12.51
C LEU A 9 15.85 -8.28 11.48
N ALA A 10 15.65 -8.59 10.20
CA ALA A 10 15.87 -7.65 9.12
C ALA A 10 14.52 -7.20 8.52
N GLN A 11 13.87 -6.22 9.16
CA GLN A 11 12.69 -5.55 8.60
C GLN A 11 13.15 -4.63 7.47
N LEU A 12 13.08 -5.11 6.23
CA LEU A 12 13.69 -4.45 5.08
C LEU A 12 12.70 -4.33 3.91
N ASN A 13 13.06 -3.45 2.97
CA ASN A 13 12.25 -3.13 1.78
C ASN A 13 12.87 -3.73 0.51
N PRO A 14 12.46 -4.94 0.08
CA PRO A 14 12.89 -5.52 -1.18
C PRO A 14 12.15 -4.89 -2.37
N THR A 15 12.73 -5.03 -3.54
CA THR A 15 12.13 -4.62 -4.82
C THR A 15 11.74 -5.85 -5.62
N ALA A 16 10.50 -5.89 -6.12
CA ALA A 16 10.02 -7.01 -6.92
C ALA A 16 10.92 -7.26 -8.15
N GLY A 17 11.44 -8.49 -8.29
CA GLY A 17 12.30 -8.93 -9.38
C GLY A 17 13.77 -8.51 -9.32
N ASP A 18 14.19 -7.64 -8.39
CA ASP A 18 15.60 -7.22 -8.25
C ASP A 18 16.39 -8.18 -7.36
N PHE A 19 16.66 -9.39 -7.85
CA PHE A 19 17.36 -10.43 -7.08
C PHE A 19 18.73 -9.97 -6.59
N ALA A 20 19.45 -9.19 -7.40
CA ALA A 20 20.79 -8.72 -7.07
C ALA A 20 20.76 -7.68 -5.94
N GLY A 21 19.87 -6.69 -6.02
CA GLY A 21 19.67 -5.67 -5.00
C GLY A 21 19.15 -6.27 -3.69
N ASN A 22 18.16 -7.17 -3.76
CA ASN A 22 17.62 -7.86 -2.60
C ASN A 22 18.69 -8.76 -1.93
N ALA A 23 19.50 -9.48 -2.71
CA ALA A 23 20.64 -10.24 -2.20
C ALA A 23 21.70 -9.33 -1.54
N ALA A 24 21.95 -8.13 -2.09
CA ALA A 24 22.87 -7.17 -1.49
C ALA A 24 22.36 -6.70 -0.12
N LYS A 25 21.06 -6.40 0.01
CA LYS A 25 20.42 -6.07 1.30
C LYS A 25 20.52 -7.22 2.30
N ALA A 26 20.25 -8.46 1.86
CA ALA A 26 20.38 -9.64 2.71
C ALA A 26 21.82 -9.87 3.21
N ARG A 27 22.82 -9.69 2.33
CA ARG A 27 24.24 -9.74 2.71
C ARG A 27 24.63 -8.68 3.72
N ASP A 28 24.10 -7.46 3.58
CA ASP A 28 24.39 -6.40 4.53
C ASP A 28 23.82 -6.72 5.91
N ALA A 29 22.55 -7.13 5.98
CA ALA A 29 21.93 -7.59 7.23
C ALA A 29 22.70 -8.75 7.86
N TRP A 30 23.17 -9.70 7.07
CA TRP A 30 24.00 -10.81 7.53
C TRP A 30 25.35 -10.35 8.11
N ARG A 31 26.01 -9.36 7.50
CA ARG A 31 27.26 -8.79 8.04
C ARG A 31 27.02 -8.12 9.39
N GLN A 32 25.93 -7.38 9.53
CA GLN A 32 25.55 -6.75 10.79
C GLN A 32 25.24 -7.80 11.86
N ALA A 33 24.49 -8.85 11.51
CA ALA A 33 24.22 -9.98 12.40
C ALA A 33 25.51 -10.68 12.86
N LYS A 34 26.45 -10.93 11.93
CA LYS A 34 27.76 -11.52 12.25
C LYS A 34 28.55 -10.63 13.20
N ALA A 35 28.59 -9.32 12.96
CA ALA A 35 29.26 -8.36 13.84
C ALA A 35 28.63 -8.30 15.24
N ALA A 36 27.31 -8.47 15.34
CA ALA A 36 26.58 -8.54 16.60
C ALA A 36 26.71 -9.88 17.34
N GLY A 37 27.43 -10.86 16.76
CA GLY A 37 27.55 -12.21 17.32
C GLY A 37 26.23 -12.99 17.32
N ALA A 38 25.31 -12.66 16.43
CA ALA A 38 24.04 -13.37 16.29
C ALA A 38 24.28 -14.80 15.79
N GLN A 39 23.38 -15.72 16.16
CA GLN A 39 23.36 -17.09 15.67
C GLN A 39 22.56 -17.18 14.36
N MET A 40 21.55 -16.32 14.20
CA MET A 40 20.71 -16.28 13.00
C MET A 40 20.38 -14.84 12.59
N VAL A 41 20.26 -14.60 11.29
CA VAL A 41 19.53 -13.46 10.71
C VAL A 41 18.30 -13.96 9.97
N ALA A 42 17.15 -13.33 10.20
CA ALA A 42 15.89 -13.64 9.55
C ALA A 42 15.46 -12.48 8.65
N LEU A 43 14.95 -12.82 7.47
CA LEU A 43 14.38 -11.89 6.50
C LEU A 43 12.87 -12.18 6.28
N PRO A 44 12.09 -11.23 5.74
CA PRO A 44 10.67 -11.42 5.50
C PRO A 44 10.33 -12.49 4.45
N GLU A 45 9.03 -12.74 4.30
CA GLU A 45 8.47 -13.62 3.27
C GLU A 45 8.88 -13.17 1.86
N MET A 46 9.22 -14.12 0.98
CA MET A 46 9.56 -13.88 -0.43
C MET A 46 10.64 -12.80 -0.68
N PHE A 47 11.46 -12.50 0.33
CA PHE A 47 12.37 -11.34 0.32
C PHE A 47 13.32 -11.30 -0.89
N ILE A 48 13.86 -12.45 -1.34
CA ILE A 48 14.82 -12.43 -2.46
C ILE A 48 14.18 -11.90 -3.76
N THR A 49 12.91 -12.17 -3.95
CA THR A 49 12.17 -11.77 -5.15
C THR A 49 11.41 -10.47 -4.95
N GLY A 50 11.26 -9.99 -3.72
CA GLY A 50 10.21 -9.04 -3.36
C GLY A 50 8.82 -9.69 -3.38
N TYR A 51 7.81 -8.93 -2.95
CA TYR A 51 6.44 -9.40 -2.81
C TYR A 51 5.46 -8.24 -3.11
N GLN A 52 4.35 -8.42 -3.84
CA GLN A 52 3.95 -9.60 -4.63
C GLN A 52 4.49 -9.54 -6.06
N VAL A 53 4.77 -10.70 -6.64
CA VAL A 53 5.37 -10.82 -7.99
C VAL A 53 4.36 -11.24 -9.06
N HIS A 54 3.09 -11.45 -8.69
CA HIS A 54 2.01 -11.90 -9.57
C HIS A 54 2.43 -13.08 -10.47
N ASP A 55 2.06 -13.06 -11.76
CA ASP A 55 2.36 -14.13 -12.73
C ASP A 55 3.84 -14.31 -13.05
N LEU A 56 4.75 -13.41 -12.60
CA LEU A 56 6.18 -13.59 -12.82
C LEU A 56 6.66 -14.91 -12.21
N VAL A 57 6.07 -15.33 -11.09
CA VAL A 57 6.48 -16.56 -10.39
C VAL A 57 6.24 -17.83 -11.21
N ILE A 58 5.27 -17.81 -12.13
CA ILE A 58 4.96 -18.94 -13.02
C ILE A 58 6.06 -19.12 -14.07
N LYS A 59 6.86 -18.08 -14.37
CA LYS A 59 7.94 -18.17 -15.35
C LYS A 59 9.08 -19.02 -14.77
N PRO A 60 9.47 -20.15 -15.40
CA PRO A 60 10.53 -21.00 -14.88
C PRO A 60 11.85 -20.24 -14.63
N ALA A 61 12.24 -19.38 -15.58
CA ALA A 61 13.44 -18.56 -15.44
C ALA A 61 13.44 -17.62 -14.22
N PHE A 62 12.26 -17.17 -13.78
CA PHE A 62 12.14 -16.32 -12.58
C PHE A 62 12.39 -17.15 -11.31
N THR A 63 11.70 -18.29 -11.19
CA THR A 63 11.81 -19.17 -10.02
C THR A 63 13.18 -19.85 -9.94
N GLU A 64 13.73 -20.32 -11.07
CA GLU A 64 15.11 -20.82 -11.16
C GLU A 64 16.14 -19.75 -10.80
N GLY A 65 15.92 -18.51 -11.27
CA GLY A 65 16.77 -17.37 -10.93
C GLY A 65 16.73 -17.03 -9.43
N ALA A 66 15.55 -17.09 -8.80
CA ALA A 66 15.40 -16.88 -7.36
C ALA A 66 16.14 -17.96 -6.55
N VAL A 67 15.99 -19.23 -6.92
CA VAL A 67 16.71 -20.36 -6.30
C VAL A 67 18.22 -20.17 -6.43
N ALA A 68 18.70 -19.83 -7.64
CA ALA A 68 20.13 -19.60 -7.88
C ALA A 68 20.68 -18.42 -7.05
N ALA A 69 19.89 -17.35 -6.88
CA ALA A 69 20.27 -16.21 -6.04
C ALA A 69 20.39 -16.61 -4.56
N VAL A 70 19.47 -17.43 -4.05
CA VAL A 70 19.53 -17.96 -2.67
C VAL A 70 20.70 -18.92 -2.47
N GLU A 71 20.98 -19.80 -3.44
CA GLU A 71 22.14 -20.70 -3.38
C GLU A 71 23.46 -19.95 -3.44
N GLN A 72 23.53 -18.86 -4.22
CA GLN A 72 24.70 -17.99 -4.25
C GLN A 72 24.86 -17.24 -2.92
N LEU A 73 23.77 -16.73 -2.33
CA LEU A 73 23.79 -16.14 -1.01
C LEU A 73 24.31 -17.10 0.06
N ALA A 74 23.92 -18.39 -0.01
CA ALA A 74 24.41 -19.40 0.93
C ALA A 74 25.93 -19.48 0.91
N LYS A 75 26.51 -19.53 -0.30
CA LYS A 75 27.97 -19.58 -0.53
C LYS A 75 28.65 -18.30 -0.07
N ASP A 76 28.11 -17.14 -0.44
CA ASP A 76 28.67 -15.83 -0.08
C ASP A 76 28.68 -15.60 1.45
N CYS A 77 27.72 -16.21 2.16
CA CYS A 77 27.48 -16.04 3.59
C CYS A 77 27.82 -17.31 4.41
N ALA A 78 28.76 -18.13 3.94
CA ALA A 78 29.07 -19.43 4.54
C ALA A 78 29.68 -19.34 5.95
N ASP A 79 30.48 -18.30 6.21
CA ASP A 79 31.30 -18.19 7.42
C ASP A 79 30.67 -17.27 8.47
N GLY A 80 29.46 -17.55 8.96
CA GLY A 80 28.80 -16.69 9.93
C GLY A 80 27.45 -17.20 10.41
N PRO A 81 26.53 -16.31 10.83
CA PRO A 81 25.22 -16.73 11.30
C PRO A 81 24.44 -17.47 10.22
N THR A 82 23.55 -18.35 10.65
CA THR A 82 22.52 -18.92 9.79
C THR A 82 21.65 -17.80 9.21
N MET A 83 21.25 -17.90 7.95
CA MET A 83 20.30 -16.96 7.33
C MET A 83 18.98 -17.67 7.05
N GLY A 84 17.86 -17.05 7.44
CA GLY A 84 16.52 -17.42 6.98
C GLY A 84 16.04 -16.41 5.92
N ILE A 85 15.59 -16.88 4.76
CA ILE A 85 15.12 -16.00 3.67
C ILE A 85 13.98 -16.64 2.88
N GLY A 86 12.96 -15.83 2.57
CA GLY A 86 11.84 -16.26 1.73
C GLY A 86 12.12 -16.16 0.23
N HIS A 87 11.64 -17.14 -0.54
CA HIS A 87 11.74 -17.20 -2.01
C HIS A 87 10.81 -18.26 -2.61
N PRO A 88 10.44 -18.16 -3.90
CA PRO A 88 9.70 -19.22 -4.57
C PRO A 88 10.64 -20.37 -4.95
N VAL A 89 10.15 -21.59 -4.83
CA VAL A 89 10.86 -22.79 -5.30
C VAL A 89 9.97 -23.62 -6.20
N SER A 90 10.55 -24.23 -7.24
CA SER A 90 9.87 -25.23 -8.06
C SER A 90 10.38 -26.63 -7.67
N ILE A 91 9.46 -27.54 -7.35
CA ILE A 91 9.73 -28.93 -7.00
C ILE A 91 8.79 -29.79 -7.85
N ASP A 92 9.35 -30.65 -8.69
CA ASP A 92 8.60 -31.54 -9.59
C ASP A 92 7.53 -30.83 -10.45
N GLY A 93 7.79 -29.56 -10.81
CA GLY A 93 6.89 -28.72 -11.61
C GLY A 93 5.85 -27.93 -10.81
N ALA A 94 5.68 -28.20 -9.51
CA ALA A 94 4.87 -27.41 -8.60
C ALA A 94 5.69 -26.26 -8.00
N ILE A 95 5.07 -25.08 -7.86
CA ILE A 95 5.73 -23.90 -7.31
C ILE A 95 5.24 -23.67 -5.89
N PHE A 96 6.14 -23.35 -4.97
CA PHE A 96 5.84 -23.14 -3.56
C PHE A 96 6.38 -21.78 -3.10
N ASN A 97 5.63 -21.10 -2.24
CA ASN A 97 6.16 -20.03 -1.40
C ASN A 97 6.97 -20.68 -0.28
N ALA A 98 8.28 -20.44 -0.23
CA ALA A 98 9.19 -21.17 0.65
C ALA A 98 10.05 -20.24 1.50
N TYR A 99 10.47 -20.77 2.63
CA TYR A 99 11.46 -20.16 3.51
C TYR A 99 12.66 -21.08 3.67
N SER A 100 13.83 -20.62 3.21
CA SER A 100 15.07 -21.40 3.22
C SER A 100 15.95 -21.02 4.40
N ILE A 101 16.59 -22.04 4.99
CA ILE A 101 17.65 -21.89 5.99
C ILE A 101 19.00 -22.14 5.33
N LEU A 102 19.88 -21.15 5.36
CA LEU A 102 21.20 -21.15 4.75
C LEU A 102 22.25 -21.23 5.85
N GLU A 103 23.12 -22.23 5.80
CA GLU A 103 24.18 -22.45 6.79
C GLU A 103 25.38 -23.13 6.12
N GLY A 104 26.59 -22.69 6.43
CA GLY A 104 27.82 -23.36 5.99
C GLY A 104 27.97 -23.47 4.47
N GLY A 105 27.45 -22.51 3.70
CA GLY A 105 27.60 -22.51 2.23
C GLY A 105 26.48 -23.21 1.47
N VAL A 106 25.49 -23.79 2.16
CA VAL A 106 24.41 -24.58 1.53
C VAL A 106 23.03 -24.17 2.04
N VAL A 107 22.00 -24.51 1.26
CA VAL A 107 20.61 -24.48 1.75
C VAL A 107 20.36 -25.76 2.54
N LYS A 108 20.31 -25.65 3.87
CA LYS A 108 20.23 -26.77 4.81
C LYS A 108 18.82 -27.36 4.91
N SER A 109 17.80 -26.49 4.90
CA SER A 109 16.40 -26.89 4.95
C SER A 109 15.50 -25.86 4.28
N ARG A 110 14.26 -26.28 3.99
CA ARG A 110 13.19 -25.46 3.41
C ARG A 110 11.88 -25.75 4.12
N THR A 111 11.16 -24.70 4.47
CA THR A 111 9.73 -24.77 4.82
C THR A 111 8.93 -24.31 3.60
N LEU A 112 7.84 -25.01 3.31
CA LEU A 112 6.92 -24.66 2.23
C LEU A 112 5.62 -24.19 2.89
N LYS A 113 5.13 -23.01 2.52
CA LYS A 113 3.91 -22.41 3.08
C LYS A 113 2.73 -23.36 2.92
N HIS A 114 1.98 -23.57 3.99
CA HIS A 114 0.88 -24.54 4.04
C HIS A 114 -0.46 -23.87 3.74
N GLU A 115 -0.76 -22.76 4.41
CA GLU A 115 -1.97 -22.00 4.20
C GLU A 115 -1.74 -20.89 3.16
N LEU A 116 -2.46 -21.01 2.05
CA LEU A 116 -2.34 -20.11 0.92
C LEU A 116 -3.55 -19.15 0.91
N PRO A 117 -3.35 -17.85 1.22
CA PRO A 117 -4.42 -16.86 1.21
C PRO A 117 -4.95 -16.67 -0.21
N ASN A 118 -6.27 -16.59 -0.34
CA ASN A 118 -6.96 -16.46 -1.64
C ASN A 118 -8.19 -15.54 -1.53
N SER A 119 -8.04 -14.46 -0.78
CA SER A 119 -9.04 -13.41 -0.54
C SER A 119 -8.38 -12.04 -0.54
N GLY A 120 -9.17 -10.99 -0.80
CA GLY A 120 -8.68 -9.61 -0.90
C GLY A 120 -7.60 -9.48 -1.99
N VAL A 121 -6.45 -8.93 -1.61
CA VAL A 121 -5.28 -8.78 -2.51
C VAL A 121 -4.56 -10.08 -2.88
N PHE A 122 -4.85 -11.21 -2.21
CA PHE A 122 -4.12 -12.47 -2.40
C PHE A 122 -4.84 -13.44 -3.34
N ASP A 123 -4.08 -14.07 -4.25
CA ASP A 123 -4.50 -15.20 -5.11
C ASP A 123 -3.48 -16.35 -5.05
N GLU A 124 -2.94 -16.67 -3.86
CA GLU A 124 -1.81 -17.60 -3.77
C GLU A 124 -2.16 -19.02 -4.22
N ARG A 125 -3.43 -19.47 -4.06
CA ARG A 125 -3.85 -20.80 -4.54
C ARG A 125 -3.84 -20.94 -6.06
N ARG A 126 -3.80 -19.81 -6.80
CA ARG A 126 -3.61 -19.84 -8.26
C ARG A 126 -2.15 -20.02 -8.65
N LEU A 127 -1.23 -19.55 -7.80
CA LEU A 127 0.19 -19.40 -8.12
C LEU A 127 1.06 -20.48 -7.47
N TYR A 128 0.65 -21.00 -6.31
CA TYR A 128 1.43 -21.89 -5.46
C TYR A 128 0.64 -23.13 -5.08
N GLU A 129 1.38 -24.21 -4.84
CA GLU A 129 0.89 -25.42 -4.21
C GLU A 129 1.09 -25.39 -2.70
N LYS A 130 0.20 -26.07 -1.99
CA LYS A 130 0.20 -26.19 -0.53
C LYS A 130 1.37 -27.08 -0.08
N GLY A 131 2.24 -26.55 0.77
CA GLY A 131 3.32 -27.30 1.40
C GLY A 131 2.79 -28.35 2.40
N PRO A 132 3.53 -29.43 2.70
CA PRO A 132 3.17 -30.35 3.77
C PRO A 132 3.41 -29.69 5.15
N LEU A 133 2.66 -30.12 6.17
CA LEU A 133 3.01 -29.80 7.55
C LEU A 133 4.38 -30.40 7.88
N GLY A 134 5.26 -29.60 8.46
CA GLY A 134 6.65 -29.95 8.75
C GLY A 134 7.05 -29.59 10.17
N GLY A 135 8.17 -30.16 10.64
CA GLY A 135 8.74 -29.87 11.95
C GLY A 135 9.71 -28.67 11.95
N PRO A 136 10.14 -28.22 13.14
CA PRO A 136 11.07 -27.11 13.29
C PRO A 136 12.48 -27.46 12.79
N HIS A 137 13.31 -26.43 12.61
CA HIS A 137 14.72 -26.58 12.23
C HIS A 137 15.63 -26.27 13.42
N SER A 138 16.73 -26.99 13.57
CA SER A 138 17.72 -26.74 14.63
C SER A 138 18.80 -25.76 14.18
N ILE A 139 18.96 -24.68 14.94
CA ILE A 139 20.04 -23.69 14.80
C ILE A 139 20.78 -23.62 16.14
N GLY A 140 21.97 -24.22 16.19
CA GLY A 140 22.69 -24.40 17.45
C GLY A 140 21.86 -25.17 18.48
N ALA A 141 21.53 -24.54 19.60
CA ALA A 141 20.77 -25.13 20.70
C ALA A 141 19.24 -24.88 20.63
N MET A 142 18.77 -24.09 19.66
CA MET A 142 17.37 -23.68 19.55
C MET A 142 16.70 -24.34 18.34
N ARG A 143 15.48 -24.85 18.53
CA ARG A 143 14.60 -25.36 17.47
C ARG A 143 13.58 -24.29 17.11
N ILE A 144 13.61 -23.81 15.88
CA ILE A 144 12.74 -22.73 15.42
C ILE A 144 11.68 -23.30 14.49
N GLY A 145 10.40 -23.15 14.87
CA GLY A 145 9.28 -23.38 13.98
C GLY A 145 9.04 -22.14 13.11
N THR A 146 8.79 -22.34 11.80
CA THR A 146 8.73 -21.22 10.85
C THR A 146 7.42 -21.23 10.04
N PRO A 147 6.25 -20.96 10.66
CA PRO A 147 5.02 -20.77 9.90
C PRO A 147 5.17 -19.50 9.04
N ILE A 148 4.86 -19.57 7.74
CA ILE A 148 5.04 -18.45 6.81
C ILE A 148 3.73 -17.67 6.71
N CYS A 149 3.72 -16.44 7.22
CA CYS A 149 2.61 -15.50 7.10
C CYS A 149 1.25 -16.10 7.47
N GLU A 150 0.37 -16.34 6.48
CA GLU A 150 -0.97 -16.94 6.62
C GLU A 150 -0.97 -18.25 7.43
N ASP A 151 0.12 -19.03 7.40
CA ASP A 151 0.26 -20.22 8.24
C ASP A 151 -0.04 -19.94 9.73
N ALA A 152 0.39 -18.78 10.23
CA ALA A 152 0.20 -18.38 11.63
C ALA A 152 -1.19 -17.78 11.92
N TRP A 153 -2.04 -17.61 10.90
CA TRP A 153 -3.44 -17.20 11.07
C TRP A 153 -4.33 -18.39 11.43
N HIS A 154 -3.84 -19.60 11.20
CA HIS A 154 -4.50 -20.88 11.47
C HIS A 154 -3.77 -21.67 12.58
N GLU A 155 -4.48 -22.58 13.24
CA GLU A 155 -3.98 -23.30 14.43
C GLU A 155 -3.01 -24.42 14.02
N ASP A 156 -3.41 -25.23 13.04
CA ASP A 156 -2.79 -26.50 12.65
C ASP A 156 -1.26 -26.44 12.44
N VAL A 157 -0.76 -25.37 11.79
CA VAL A 157 0.67 -25.24 11.47
C VAL A 157 1.48 -24.97 12.73
N CYS A 158 1.02 -24.03 13.57
CA CYS A 158 1.67 -23.70 14.83
C CYS A 158 1.62 -24.87 15.81
N GLU A 159 0.46 -25.54 15.93
CA GLU A 159 0.27 -26.74 16.75
C GLU A 159 1.25 -27.83 16.34
N THR A 160 1.29 -28.17 15.04
CA THR A 160 2.20 -29.21 14.53
C THR A 160 3.67 -28.88 14.83
N LEU A 161 4.07 -27.61 14.66
CA LEU A 161 5.43 -27.17 14.95
C LEU A 161 5.75 -27.27 16.45
N ALA A 162 4.82 -26.87 17.33
CA ALA A 162 4.99 -26.97 18.77
C ALA A 162 5.09 -28.43 19.23
N GLU A 163 4.17 -29.29 18.80
CA GLU A 163 4.13 -30.71 19.16
C GLU A 163 5.34 -31.49 18.63
N SER A 164 5.88 -31.09 17.47
CA SER A 164 7.13 -31.63 16.93
C SER A 164 8.39 -31.01 17.56
N GLY A 165 8.21 -30.13 18.56
CA GLY A 165 9.25 -29.63 19.44
C GLY A 165 9.85 -28.30 19.00
N ALA A 166 9.08 -27.36 18.48
CA ALA A 166 9.55 -25.99 18.36
C ALA A 166 9.82 -25.41 19.77
N ASP A 167 10.87 -24.61 19.89
CA ASP A 167 11.19 -23.87 21.11
C ASP A 167 10.66 -22.42 21.03
N ILE A 168 10.60 -21.87 19.81
CA ILE A 168 9.99 -20.58 19.45
C ILE A 168 9.38 -20.66 18.04
N PHE A 169 8.50 -19.71 17.71
CA PHE A 169 8.08 -19.44 16.34
C PHE A 169 8.80 -18.22 15.75
N LEU A 170 9.19 -18.32 14.48
CA LEU A 170 9.60 -17.20 13.63
C LEU A 170 8.65 -17.13 12.44
N VAL A 171 7.84 -16.09 12.38
CA VAL A 171 6.85 -15.86 11.32
C VAL A 171 7.40 -14.83 10.34
N PRO A 172 7.96 -15.22 9.19
CA PRO A 172 8.27 -14.28 8.11
C PRO A 172 6.98 -13.88 7.38
N ASN A 173 6.78 -12.58 7.14
CA ASN A 173 5.55 -12.03 6.57
C ASN A 173 5.83 -11.05 5.43
N GLY A 174 4.97 -11.10 4.42
CA GLY A 174 4.68 -10.01 3.49
C GLY A 174 3.24 -9.56 3.73
N SER A 175 2.95 -9.03 4.92
CA SER A 175 1.60 -8.61 5.31
C SER A 175 1.39 -7.14 4.95
N PRO A 176 0.53 -6.81 3.97
CA PRO A 176 0.30 -5.44 3.55
C PRO A 176 -0.57 -4.69 4.56
N TYR A 177 -0.45 -3.37 4.54
CA TYR A 177 -1.23 -2.44 5.32
C TYR A 177 -2.70 -2.39 4.85
N PHE A 178 -3.58 -2.29 5.84
CA PHE A 178 -4.80 -1.50 5.78
C PHE A 178 -4.99 -0.87 7.17
N ARG A 179 -5.81 0.18 7.25
CA ARG A 179 -6.10 0.85 8.52
C ARG A 179 -6.62 -0.12 9.59
N GLY A 180 -5.91 -0.24 10.70
CA GLY A 180 -6.24 -1.17 11.79
C GLY A 180 -5.68 -2.59 11.62
N LYS A 181 -4.88 -2.87 10.58
CA LYS A 181 -4.29 -4.20 10.35
C LYS A 181 -3.39 -4.66 11.49
N HIS A 182 -2.70 -3.75 12.16
CA HIS A 182 -1.80 -4.11 13.26
C HIS A 182 -2.53 -4.86 14.39
N ASP A 183 -3.69 -4.36 14.82
CA ASP A 183 -4.48 -5.00 15.89
C ASP A 183 -4.96 -6.40 15.48
N VAL A 184 -5.30 -6.58 14.20
CA VAL A 184 -5.65 -7.89 13.64
C VAL A 184 -4.45 -8.83 13.74
N ARG A 185 -3.26 -8.41 13.29
CA ARG A 185 -2.03 -9.22 13.37
C ARG A 185 -1.71 -9.59 14.81
N LEU A 186 -1.73 -8.62 15.73
CA LEU A 186 -1.42 -8.84 17.14
C LEU A 186 -2.40 -9.84 17.76
N SER A 187 -3.70 -9.72 17.46
CA SER A 187 -4.73 -10.62 17.96
C SER A 187 -4.49 -12.07 17.53
N HIS A 188 -4.21 -12.31 16.24
CA HIS A 188 -3.88 -13.65 15.75
C HIS A 188 -2.60 -14.20 16.38
N MET A 189 -1.54 -13.39 16.48
CA MET A 189 -0.27 -13.86 17.03
C MET A 189 -0.35 -14.14 18.53
N VAL A 190 -1.12 -13.35 19.30
CA VAL A 190 -1.40 -13.63 20.71
C VAL A 190 -2.14 -14.95 20.86
N ALA A 191 -3.13 -15.24 20.00
CA ALA A 191 -3.82 -16.53 20.02
C ALA A 191 -2.84 -17.70 19.83
N ARG A 192 -1.97 -17.64 18.81
CA ARG A 192 -0.95 -18.68 18.56
C ARG A 192 0.01 -18.88 19.73
N VAL A 193 0.44 -17.80 20.38
CA VAL A 193 1.31 -17.87 21.56
C VAL A 193 0.59 -18.51 22.75
N VAL A 194 -0.67 -18.16 22.98
CA VAL A 194 -1.47 -18.69 24.11
C VAL A 194 -1.80 -20.17 23.92
N GLU A 195 -2.14 -20.59 22.71
CA GLU A 195 -2.49 -21.98 22.39
C GLU A 195 -1.29 -22.93 22.52
N ASN A 196 -0.10 -22.46 22.12
CA ASN A 196 1.10 -23.30 22.02
C ASN A 196 2.10 -23.11 23.16
N ASP A 197 1.93 -22.07 23.97
CA ASP A 197 2.85 -21.67 25.05
C ASP A 197 4.31 -21.53 24.61
N LEU A 198 4.53 -20.96 23.42
CA LEU A 198 5.85 -20.68 22.85
C LEU A 198 5.99 -19.18 22.52
N PRO A 199 7.17 -18.57 22.71
CA PRO A 199 7.45 -17.25 22.17
C PRO A 199 7.31 -17.21 20.65
N LEU A 200 6.92 -16.05 20.13
CA LEU A 200 6.70 -15.83 18.71
C LEU A 200 7.38 -14.53 18.27
N VAL A 201 8.11 -14.61 17.16
CA VAL A 201 8.69 -13.48 16.45
C VAL A 201 7.88 -13.24 15.18
N TYR A 202 7.24 -12.09 15.08
CA TYR A 202 6.54 -11.64 13.87
C TYR A 202 7.46 -10.68 13.11
N LEU A 203 8.00 -11.12 11.96
CA LEU A 203 8.88 -10.32 11.11
C LEU A 203 8.16 -9.96 9.82
N ASN A 204 7.94 -8.68 9.58
CA ASN A 204 7.23 -8.18 8.40
C ASN A 204 8.11 -7.31 7.51
N MET A 205 7.79 -7.30 6.23
CA MET A 205 8.40 -6.43 5.21
C MET A 205 7.99 -4.96 5.43
N VAL A 206 8.81 -4.02 4.92
CA VAL A 206 8.43 -2.61 4.76
C VAL A 206 8.48 -2.15 3.31
N GLY A 207 7.74 -1.10 2.95
CA GLY A 207 7.83 -0.41 1.66
C GLY A 207 6.66 -0.67 0.70
N GLY A 208 6.60 0.14 -0.36
CA GLY A 208 5.55 0.10 -1.38
C GLY A 208 5.85 -0.86 -2.53
N GLN A 209 4.82 -1.57 -2.99
CA GLN A 209 4.80 -2.36 -4.22
C GLN A 209 3.45 -2.16 -4.92
N ASP A 210 3.47 -1.48 -6.07
CA ASP A 210 2.29 -1.11 -6.85
C ASP A 210 1.23 -0.37 -6.00
N ASP A 211 0.10 -1.00 -5.68
CA ASP A 211 -0.97 -0.46 -4.84
C ASP A 211 -0.79 -0.78 -3.34
N GLN A 212 0.06 -1.74 -2.99
CA GLN A 212 0.25 -2.20 -1.62
C GLN A 212 1.42 -1.48 -0.94
N VAL A 213 1.30 -1.29 0.37
CA VAL A 213 2.41 -0.89 1.24
C VAL A 213 2.53 -1.91 2.35
N PHE A 214 3.74 -2.39 2.59
CA PHE A 214 4.08 -3.18 3.77
C PHE A 214 4.57 -2.22 4.84
N ASP A 215 3.95 -2.26 6.01
CA ASP A 215 4.17 -1.31 7.10
C ASP A 215 5.16 -1.82 8.15
N GLY A 216 5.73 -3.00 7.99
CA GLY A 216 6.66 -3.56 8.97
C GLY A 216 5.96 -3.73 10.31
N GLY A 217 6.40 -2.96 11.30
CA GLY A 217 5.86 -3.04 12.66
C GLY A 217 6.11 -4.41 13.28
N SER A 218 7.25 -5.03 12.96
CA SER A 218 7.63 -6.34 13.46
C SER A 218 7.67 -6.35 14.99
N PHE A 219 7.26 -7.46 15.61
CA PHE A 219 7.14 -7.55 17.07
C PHE A 219 7.51 -8.93 17.59
N VAL A 220 7.77 -9.01 18.90
CA VAL A 220 8.09 -10.27 19.59
C VAL A 220 7.17 -10.42 20.78
N LEU A 221 6.54 -11.59 20.88
CA LEU A 221 5.69 -12.00 22.00
C LEU A 221 6.38 -13.12 22.77
N ASN A 222 6.41 -12.99 24.09
CA ASN A 222 6.73 -14.08 25.01
C ASN A 222 5.47 -14.85 25.40
N ARG A 223 5.68 -16.00 26.06
CA ARG A 223 4.61 -16.84 26.65
C ARG A 223 3.54 -16.00 27.36
N GLY A 224 2.28 -16.43 27.20
CA GLY A 224 1.11 -15.70 27.69
C GLY A 224 0.80 -14.40 26.93
N GLY A 225 1.35 -14.22 25.72
CA GLY A 225 1.07 -13.08 24.85
C GLY A 225 1.73 -11.76 25.28
N LYS A 226 2.79 -11.83 26.10
CA LYS A 226 3.45 -10.62 26.60
C LYS A 226 4.35 -10.02 25.53
N LEU A 227 4.04 -8.80 25.09
CA LEU A 227 4.90 -8.06 24.15
C LEU A 227 6.27 -7.81 24.77
N ALA A 228 7.33 -8.29 24.11
CA ALA A 228 8.72 -8.13 24.52
C ALA A 228 9.43 -7.03 23.71
N LEU A 229 9.08 -6.86 22.44
CA LEU A 229 9.69 -5.87 21.54
C LEU A 229 8.71 -5.45 20.44
N GLN A 230 8.78 -4.19 20.01
CA GLN A 230 8.01 -3.62 18.89
C GLN A 230 8.92 -2.69 18.06
N LEU A 231 9.15 -3.06 16.80
CA LEU A 231 9.87 -2.24 15.82
C LEU A 231 8.95 -1.12 15.29
N PRO A 232 9.54 0.01 14.83
CA PRO A 232 8.78 1.07 14.17
C PRO A 232 8.04 0.53 12.95
N ALA A 233 6.87 1.09 12.68
CA ALA A 233 6.21 0.90 11.39
C ALA A 233 6.97 1.70 10.31
N PHE A 234 6.92 1.18 9.09
CA PHE A 234 7.36 1.81 7.83
C PHE A 234 8.87 2.06 7.66
N ASP A 235 9.66 1.92 8.72
CA ASP A 235 11.12 2.11 8.67
C ASP A 235 11.86 0.79 8.38
N GLU A 236 12.88 0.84 7.51
CA GLU A 236 13.85 -0.26 7.39
C GLU A 236 14.69 -0.33 8.68
N VAL A 237 14.66 -1.46 9.36
CA VAL A 237 15.35 -1.66 10.65
C VAL A 237 15.99 -3.04 10.71
N ILE A 238 17.24 -3.07 11.17
CA ILE A 238 17.91 -4.29 11.62
C ILE A 238 17.97 -4.25 13.14
N ALA A 239 17.35 -5.23 13.79
CA ALA A 239 17.27 -5.32 15.25
C ALA A 239 17.80 -6.67 15.73
N HIS A 240 18.39 -6.71 16.93
CA HIS A 240 18.88 -7.93 17.55
C HIS A 240 18.01 -8.27 18.76
N VAL A 241 17.49 -9.49 18.78
CA VAL A 241 16.66 -10.02 19.86
C VAL A 241 17.43 -11.13 20.54
N ASP A 242 17.70 -10.93 21.83
CA ASP A 242 18.31 -11.96 22.67
C ASP A 242 17.22 -12.84 23.28
N PHE A 243 17.46 -14.14 23.28
CA PHE A 243 16.67 -15.15 23.96
C PHE A 243 17.54 -15.83 25.01
N ILE A 244 16.94 -16.09 26.17
CA ILE A 244 17.57 -16.81 27.28
C ILE A 244 16.74 -18.06 27.55
N ARG A 245 17.42 -19.18 27.85
CA ARG A 245 16.75 -20.40 28.27
C ARG A 245 16.47 -20.34 29.76
N GLU A 246 15.20 -20.40 30.12
CA GLU A 246 14.67 -20.47 31.48
C GLU A 246 14.16 -21.90 31.77
N ASP A 247 13.70 -22.13 33.00
CA ASP A 247 13.22 -23.46 33.44
C ASP A 247 11.98 -23.92 32.65
N ASP A 248 11.15 -22.98 32.18
CA ASP A 248 9.92 -23.21 31.41
C ASP A 248 10.10 -23.05 29.89
N GLY A 249 11.34 -22.86 29.42
CA GLY A 249 11.68 -22.78 28.00
C GLY A 249 12.42 -21.50 27.63
N TRP A 250 12.47 -21.17 26.35
CA TRP A 250 13.14 -19.95 25.89
C TRP A 250 12.26 -18.73 26.08
N ALA A 251 12.83 -17.59 26.46
CA ALA A 251 12.14 -16.30 26.55
C ALA A 251 12.97 -15.21 25.87
N ALA A 252 12.32 -14.33 25.11
CA ALA A 252 12.94 -13.13 24.57
C ALA A 252 13.22 -12.14 25.72
N VAL A 253 14.42 -11.58 25.72
CA VAL A 253 14.78 -10.46 26.59
C VAL A 253 13.98 -9.23 26.18
N GLU A 254 13.49 -8.50 27.17
CA GLU A 254 12.75 -7.26 26.99
C GLU A 254 13.56 -6.26 26.14
N GLY A 255 12.95 -5.77 25.06
CA GLY A 255 13.54 -4.83 24.11
C GLY A 255 12.76 -3.52 24.03
N VAL A 256 13.11 -2.70 23.03
CA VAL A 256 12.43 -1.43 22.77
C VAL A 256 11.02 -1.70 22.24
N LYS A 257 10.04 -0.97 22.78
CA LYS A 257 8.65 -0.98 22.32
C LYS A 257 8.30 0.35 21.68
N THR A 258 8.47 0.43 20.37
CA THR A 258 8.18 1.65 19.61
C THR A 258 6.68 1.89 19.56
N ALA A 259 6.24 3.10 19.89
CA ALA A 259 4.83 3.47 19.73
C ALA A 259 4.48 3.55 18.25
N LEU A 260 3.34 2.96 17.87
CA LEU A 260 2.82 3.10 16.52
C LEU A 260 2.18 4.48 16.34
N PRO A 261 2.29 5.09 15.15
CA PRO A 261 1.58 6.33 14.85
C PRO A 261 0.06 6.17 14.91
N ASP A 262 -0.68 7.26 15.01
CA ASP A 262 -2.15 7.23 14.89
C ASP A 262 -2.61 6.91 13.45
N ASP A 263 -3.90 6.61 13.27
CA ASP A 263 -4.46 6.23 11.97
C ASP A 263 -4.27 7.27 10.87
N TYR A 264 -4.25 8.57 11.21
CA TYR A 264 -4.06 9.63 10.21
C TYR A 264 -2.60 9.72 9.78
N GLU A 265 -1.67 9.60 10.73
CA GLU A 265 -0.25 9.51 10.43
C GLU A 265 0.08 8.26 9.62
N GLN A 266 -0.50 7.11 9.98
CA GLN A 266 -0.31 5.86 9.24
C GLN A 266 -0.83 5.98 7.80
N ASP A 267 -2.07 6.45 7.59
CA ASP A 267 -2.63 6.62 6.24
C ASP A 267 -1.78 7.60 5.41
N TYR A 268 -1.37 8.74 5.97
CA TYR A 268 -0.54 9.70 5.26
C TYR A 268 0.83 9.11 4.91
N ARG A 269 1.46 8.40 5.85
CA ARG A 269 2.75 7.75 5.65
C ARG A 269 2.66 6.67 4.56
N VAL A 270 1.57 5.91 4.51
CA VAL A 270 1.30 4.94 3.43
C VAL A 270 1.24 5.63 2.08
N MET A 271 0.48 6.73 1.93
CA MET A 271 0.38 7.44 0.65
C MET A 271 1.73 8.03 0.19
N VAL A 272 2.52 8.55 1.13
CA VAL A 272 3.87 9.08 0.86
C VAL A 272 4.84 7.97 0.46
N GLU A 273 4.87 6.87 1.19
CA GLU A 273 5.79 5.76 0.92
C GLU A 273 5.42 4.98 -0.34
N ALA A 274 4.12 4.79 -0.59
CA ALA A 274 3.63 4.19 -1.83
C ALA A 274 4.12 4.98 -3.04
N LEU A 275 3.96 6.31 -3.03
CA LEU A 275 4.46 7.17 -4.11
C LEU A 275 5.99 7.15 -4.19
N ARG A 276 6.69 7.31 -3.07
CA ARG A 276 8.16 7.31 -3.02
C ARG A 276 8.75 6.04 -3.60
N ASP A 277 8.20 4.89 -3.22
CA ASP A 277 8.67 3.60 -3.70
C ASP A 277 8.23 3.30 -5.12
N TYR A 278 7.01 3.66 -5.52
CA TYR A 278 6.58 3.55 -6.90
C TYR A 278 7.56 4.28 -7.81
N MET A 279 7.92 5.52 -7.49
CA MET A 279 8.87 6.33 -8.25
C MET A 279 10.28 5.72 -8.25
N ARG A 280 10.81 5.38 -7.08
CA ARG A 280 12.16 4.81 -6.93
C ARG A 280 12.31 3.50 -7.68
N LYS A 281 11.34 2.59 -7.55
CA LYS A 281 11.40 1.21 -8.09
C LYS A 281 11.09 1.16 -9.59
N THR A 282 10.29 2.10 -10.12
CA THR A 282 10.04 2.21 -11.57
C THR A 282 11.05 3.09 -12.31
N GLY A 283 11.86 3.86 -11.58
CA GLY A 283 12.96 4.66 -12.11
C GLY A 283 12.62 6.13 -12.41
N PHE A 284 11.37 6.55 -12.23
CA PHE A 284 10.97 7.96 -12.36
C PHE A 284 11.63 8.82 -11.26
N LYS A 285 11.91 10.07 -11.59
CA LYS A 285 12.59 11.03 -10.68
C LYS A 285 11.75 12.22 -10.29
N GLN A 286 10.77 12.57 -11.11
CA GLN A 286 9.96 13.78 -10.95
C GLN A 286 8.51 13.47 -11.26
N VAL A 287 7.61 14.20 -10.61
CA VAL A 287 6.17 14.11 -10.83
C VAL A 287 5.64 15.42 -11.38
N LEU A 288 4.50 15.34 -12.06
CA LEU A 288 3.67 16.49 -12.33
C LEU A 288 2.21 16.20 -11.95
N LEU A 289 1.46 17.27 -11.65
CA LEU A 289 0.02 17.18 -11.43
C LEU A 289 -0.69 18.47 -11.86
N GLY A 290 -1.99 18.34 -12.16
CA GLY A 290 -2.87 19.48 -12.32
C GLY A 290 -3.22 20.08 -10.95
N MET A 291 -3.01 21.38 -10.77
CA MET A 291 -3.45 22.13 -9.59
C MET A 291 -4.72 22.88 -9.90
N SER A 292 -5.84 22.42 -9.33
CA SER A 292 -7.16 23.06 -9.50
C SER A 292 -7.43 24.16 -8.48
N GLY A 293 -6.64 24.23 -7.41
CA GLY A 293 -6.96 25.02 -6.22
C GLY A 293 -7.97 24.33 -5.28
N GLY A 294 -8.40 23.11 -5.62
CA GLY A 294 -9.20 22.25 -4.76
C GLY A 294 -8.36 21.40 -3.80
N ILE A 295 -9.02 20.88 -2.78
CA ILE A 295 -8.37 20.17 -1.66
C ILE A 295 -7.62 18.91 -2.08
N ASP A 296 -8.15 18.14 -3.04
CA ASP A 296 -7.53 16.86 -3.45
C ASP A 296 -6.18 17.10 -4.13
N SER A 297 -6.11 18.06 -5.07
CA SER A 297 -4.86 18.42 -5.74
C SER A 297 -3.83 19.01 -4.76
N ALA A 298 -4.28 19.80 -3.77
CA ALA A 298 -3.40 20.34 -2.74
C ALA A 298 -2.83 19.23 -1.83
N LEU A 299 -3.65 18.24 -1.45
CA LEU A 299 -3.18 17.09 -0.68
C LEU A 299 -2.18 16.24 -1.47
N VAL A 300 -2.47 15.95 -2.75
CA VAL A 300 -1.54 15.20 -3.61
C VAL A 300 -0.22 15.95 -3.81
N ALA A 301 -0.25 17.27 -3.98
CA ALA A 301 0.97 18.09 -4.03
C ALA A 301 1.79 17.98 -2.74
N ALA A 302 1.13 18.01 -1.57
CA ALA A 302 1.80 17.85 -0.28
C ALA A 302 2.42 16.46 -0.11
N ILE A 303 1.68 15.40 -0.44
CA ILE A 303 2.18 14.01 -0.41
C ILE A 303 3.38 13.87 -1.35
N ALA A 304 3.31 14.43 -2.56
CA ALA A 304 4.40 14.39 -3.52
C ALA A 304 5.66 15.13 -3.03
N ALA A 305 5.48 16.31 -2.42
CA ALA A 305 6.57 17.07 -1.84
C ALA A 305 7.25 16.32 -0.69
N ASP A 306 6.47 15.67 0.19
CA ASP A 306 7.00 14.87 1.29
C ASP A 306 7.66 13.56 0.82
N ALA A 307 7.18 12.99 -0.29
CA ALA A 307 7.73 11.77 -0.86
C ALA A 307 9.05 11.99 -1.60
N LEU A 308 9.17 13.08 -2.36
CA LEU A 308 10.21 13.27 -3.39
C LEU A 308 11.03 14.56 -3.22
N GLY A 309 10.64 15.45 -2.32
CA GLY A 309 11.19 16.81 -2.22
C GLY A 309 10.46 17.79 -3.15
N PRO A 310 10.19 19.03 -2.70
CA PRO A 310 9.46 20.03 -3.51
C PRO A 310 10.05 20.31 -4.89
N GLU A 311 11.37 20.21 -5.04
CA GLU A 311 12.10 20.44 -6.29
C GLU A 311 11.79 19.40 -7.38
N ASN A 312 11.24 18.25 -7.00
CA ASN A 312 10.87 17.15 -7.90
C ASN A 312 9.36 17.12 -8.21
N VAL A 313 8.62 18.16 -7.81
CA VAL A 313 7.17 18.29 -8.02
C VAL A 313 6.86 19.49 -8.91
N ARG A 314 6.21 19.21 -10.05
CA ARG A 314 5.68 20.24 -10.95
C ARG A 314 4.16 20.33 -10.84
N CYS A 315 3.69 21.47 -10.37
CA CYS A 315 2.29 21.85 -10.39
C CYS A 315 1.96 22.57 -11.72
N VAL A 316 0.79 22.30 -12.29
CA VAL A 316 0.32 23.00 -13.50
C VAL A 316 -1.11 23.46 -13.32
N MET A 317 -1.35 24.77 -13.42
CA MET A 317 -2.71 25.34 -13.47
C MET A 317 -3.21 25.34 -14.91
N LEU A 318 -4.43 24.84 -15.14
CA LEU A 318 -5.02 24.74 -16.47
C LEU A 318 -6.39 25.46 -16.55
N PRO A 319 -6.41 26.80 -16.44
CA PRO A 319 -7.66 27.54 -16.33
C PRO A 319 -8.49 27.54 -17.61
N SER A 320 -9.81 27.51 -17.42
CA SER A 320 -10.81 27.86 -18.43
C SER A 320 -11.44 29.22 -18.08
N GLU A 321 -12.46 29.63 -18.83
CA GLU A 321 -13.22 30.86 -18.51
C GLU A 321 -14.10 30.73 -17.27
N TYR A 322 -14.38 29.50 -16.82
CA TYR A 322 -15.15 29.22 -15.61
C TYR A 322 -14.29 29.14 -14.34
N THR A 323 -12.96 29.13 -14.49
CA THR A 323 -12.03 29.05 -13.35
C THR A 323 -12.05 30.35 -12.55
N SER A 324 -12.33 30.26 -11.25
CA SER A 324 -12.40 31.44 -10.39
C SER A 324 -11.02 32.02 -10.06
N GLU A 325 -10.95 33.33 -9.83
CA GLU A 325 -9.71 34.01 -9.40
C GLU A 325 -9.19 33.42 -8.07
N HIS A 326 -10.11 33.10 -7.15
CA HIS A 326 -9.77 32.46 -5.88
C HIS A 326 -9.12 31.08 -6.08
N SER A 327 -9.58 30.26 -7.03
CA SER A 327 -8.97 28.96 -7.31
C SER A 327 -7.54 29.09 -7.85
N LEU A 328 -7.25 30.11 -8.66
CA LEU A 328 -5.90 30.43 -9.13
C LEU A 328 -4.97 30.89 -8.01
N GLU A 329 -5.46 31.78 -7.15
CA GLU A 329 -4.75 32.24 -5.96
C GLU A 329 -4.45 31.09 -5.00
N ASP A 330 -5.44 30.21 -4.75
CA ASP A 330 -5.32 29.05 -3.87
C ASP A 330 -4.28 28.06 -4.39
N ALA A 331 -4.32 27.73 -5.67
CA ALA A 331 -3.33 26.85 -6.31
C ALA A 331 -1.91 27.44 -6.23
N SER A 332 -1.79 28.75 -6.48
CA SER A 332 -0.51 29.46 -6.40
C SER A 332 0.03 29.50 -4.97
N GLU A 333 -0.84 29.75 -3.98
CA GLU A 333 -0.46 29.80 -2.57
C GLU A 333 -0.07 28.41 -2.04
N ALA A 334 -0.81 27.36 -2.39
CA ALA A 334 -0.45 25.99 -2.03
C ALA A 334 0.93 25.61 -2.60
N ALA A 335 1.18 25.89 -3.88
CA ALA A 335 2.48 25.63 -4.49
C ALA A 335 3.61 26.44 -3.86
N ARG A 336 3.34 27.70 -3.48
CA ARG A 336 4.29 28.59 -2.79
C ARG A 336 4.63 28.07 -1.39
N LEU A 337 3.63 27.67 -0.60
CA LEU A 337 3.84 27.11 0.75
C LEU A 337 4.64 25.82 0.70
N LEU A 338 4.37 24.96 -0.30
CA LEU A 338 5.11 23.73 -0.51
C LEU A 338 6.52 23.94 -1.09
N GLY A 339 6.80 25.10 -1.70
CA GLY A 339 8.06 25.35 -2.41
C GLY A 339 8.17 24.63 -3.76
N THR A 340 7.04 24.25 -4.36
CA THR A 340 6.99 23.53 -5.63
C THR A 340 6.96 24.47 -6.83
N ARG A 341 7.43 24.00 -7.98
CA ARG A 341 7.28 24.74 -9.24
C ARG A 341 5.81 24.77 -9.65
N ILE A 342 5.30 25.92 -10.07
CA ILE A 342 3.98 26.05 -10.68
C ILE A 342 4.04 26.75 -12.04
N ASP A 343 3.46 26.13 -13.07
CA ASP A 343 3.29 26.70 -14.40
C ASP A 343 1.78 26.93 -14.69
N THR A 344 1.46 27.84 -15.61
CA THR A 344 0.06 28.07 -16.05
C THR A 344 -0.07 27.82 -17.54
N VAL A 345 -1.02 26.95 -17.93
CA VAL A 345 -1.32 26.60 -19.32
C VAL A 345 -2.83 26.70 -19.56
N PRO A 346 -3.35 27.86 -20.01
CA PRO A 346 -4.78 28.04 -20.22
C PRO A 346 -5.34 27.12 -21.31
N ILE A 347 -6.55 26.59 -21.09
CA ILE A 347 -7.22 25.70 -22.06
C ILE A 347 -8.15 26.42 -23.03
N LYS A 348 -8.27 27.74 -22.94
CA LYS A 348 -9.17 28.55 -23.78
C LYS A 348 -8.97 28.32 -25.28
N GLY A 349 -7.72 28.36 -25.76
CA GLY A 349 -7.39 28.12 -27.16
C GLY A 349 -7.76 26.72 -27.63
N PRO A 350 -7.24 25.66 -26.99
CA PRO A 350 -7.61 24.28 -27.30
C PRO A 350 -9.12 24.01 -27.23
N ARG A 351 -9.83 24.57 -26.23
CA ARG A 351 -11.29 24.44 -26.11
C ARG A 351 -12.00 25.04 -27.31
N ALA A 352 -11.63 26.26 -27.72
CA ALA A 352 -12.23 26.92 -28.88
C ALA A 352 -12.03 26.10 -30.16
N ALA A 353 -10.83 25.56 -30.37
CA ALA A 353 -10.54 24.73 -31.54
C ALA A 353 -11.37 23.44 -31.58
N VAL A 354 -11.53 22.74 -30.45
CA VAL A 354 -12.37 21.53 -30.37
C VAL A 354 -13.84 21.87 -30.57
N THR A 355 -14.31 22.97 -29.97
CA THR A 355 -15.69 23.44 -30.11
C THR A 355 -16.01 23.77 -31.57
N GLU A 356 -15.14 24.51 -32.25
CA GLU A 356 -15.28 24.85 -33.68
C GLU A 356 -15.32 23.59 -34.55
N ALA A 357 -14.43 22.62 -34.29
CA ALA A 357 -14.38 21.38 -35.04
C ALA A 357 -15.65 20.51 -34.88
N LEU A 358 -16.29 20.55 -33.70
CA LEU A 358 -17.51 19.79 -33.41
C LEU A 358 -18.80 20.55 -33.75
N ALA A 359 -18.73 21.87 -33.97
CA ALA A 359 -19.91 22.71 -34.19
C ALA A 359 -20.87 22.20 -35.28
N PRO A 360 -20.42 21.72 -36.47
CA PRO A 360 -21.33 21.17 -37.47
C PRO A 360 -22.04 19.89 -37.04
N LEU A 361 -21.47 19.13 -36.10
CA LEU A 361 -22.06 17.89 -35.59
C LEU A 361 -23.03 18.16 -34.42
N PHE A 362 -22.83 19.26 -33.69
CA PHE A 362 -23.64 19.66 -32.52
C PHE A 362 -24.70 20.70 -32.88
N GLU A 363 -24.93 20.98 -34.17
CA GLU A 363 -25.92 21.96 -34.58
C GLU A 363 -27.32 21.61 -34.05
N GLY A 364 -27.93 22.56 -33.32
CA GLY A 364 -29.26 22.41 -32.73
C GLY A 364 -29.32 21.61 -31.42
N THR A 365 -28.19 21.16 -30.87
CA THR A 365 -28.13 20.58 -29.51
C THR A 365 -27.97 21.68 -28.44
N LYS A 366 -28.19 21.31 -27.18
CA LYS A 366 -27.88 22.17 -26.02
C LYS A 366 -26.58 21.68 -25.39
N GLU A 367 -25.80 22.59 -24.81
CA GLU A 367 -24.64 22.21 -24.02
C GLU A 367 -25.07 21.31 -22.85
N ASP A 368 -24.26 20.29 -22.58
CA ASP A 368 -24.44 19.33 -21.50
C ASP A 368 -23.09 18.85 -20.93
N LEU A 369 -23.08 17.67 -20.30
CA LEU A 369 -21.88 17.05 -19.74
C LEU A 369 -20.75 16.86 -20.79
N THR A 370 -21.08 16.90 -22.08
CA THR A 370 -20.12 16.80 -23.18
C THR A 370 -19.11 17.94 -23.17
N GLU A 371 -19.56 19.20 -23.09
CA GLU A 371 -18.71 20.39 -23.08
C GLU A 371 -17.84 20.48 -21.81
N GLU A 372 -18.39 20.07 -20.66
CA GLU A 372 -17.64 19.93 -19.41
C GLU A 372 -16.52 18.89 -19.55
N ASN A 373 -16.83 17.71 -20.09
CA ASN A 373 -15.85 16.64 -20.29
C ASN A 373 -14.76 16.99 -21.30
N ILE A 374 -15.04 17.82 -22.31
CA ILE A 374 -14.02 18.30 -23.25
C ILE A 374 -12.93 19.07 -22.49
N GLN A 375 -13.33 19.93 -21.54
CA GLN A 375 -12.36 20.68 -20.73
C GLN A 375 -11.47 19.75 -19.91
N SER A 376 -12.06 18.78 -19.21
CA SER A 376 -11.30 17.80 -18.41
C SER A 376 -10.30 17.01 -19.29
N ARG A 377 -10.73 16.53 -20.46
CA ARG A 377 -9.86 15.80 -21.41
C ARG A 377 -8.73 16.66 -21.98
N LEU A 378 -9.00 17.93 -22.29
CA LEU A 378 -7.95 18.84 -22.74
C LEU A 378 -6.88 19.05 -21.68
N ARG A 379 -7.27 19.13 -20.39
CA ARG A 379 -6.29 19.17 -19.29
C ARG A 379 -5.44 17.89 -19.24
N GLY A 380 -6.08 16.73 -19.33
CA GLY A 380 -5.40 15.43 -19.39
C GLY A 380 -4.40 15.35 -20.55
N VAL A 381 -4.78 15.78 -21.76
CA VAL A 381 -3.90 15.81 -22.93
C VAL A 381 -2.68 16.70 -22.71
N LEU A 382 -2.86 17.90 -22.16
CA LEU A 382 -1.77 18.84 -21.90
C LEU A 382 -0.80 18.30 -20.85
N LEU A 383 -1.32 17.75 -19.75
CA LEU A 383 -0.52 17.14 -18.69
C LEU A 383 0.26 15.93 -19.22
N MET A 384 -0.38 15.03 -19.97
CA MET A 384 0.30 13.90 -20.60
C MET A 384 1.36 14.35 -21.61
N ALA A 385 1.14 15.45 -22.35
CA ALA A 385 2.15 16.00 -23.25
C ALA A 385 3.38 16.51 -22.51
N ILE A 386 3.19 17.13 -21.33
CA ILE A 386 4.29 17.56 -20.45
C ILE A 386 5.02 16.33 -19.89
N SER A 387 4.28 15.35 -19.36
CA SER A 387 4.82 14.07 -18.88
C SER A 387 5.72 13.42 -19.94
N ASN A 388 5.22 13.25 -21.17
CA ASN A 388 5.97 12.66 -22.27
C ASN A 388 7.22 13.46 -22.66
N LYS A 389 7.17 14.79 -22.54
CA LYS A 389 8.29 15.66 -22.91
C LYS A 389 9.42 15.63 -21.89
N PHE A 390 9.08 15.56 -20.60
CA PHE A 390 10.04 15.71 -19.50
C PHE A 390 10.32 14.40 -18.73
N GLY A 391 9.61 13.31 -19.05
CA GLY A 391 9.76 12.02 -18.36
C GLY A 391 9.22 12.06 -16.93
N GLU A 392 8.24 12.91 -16.65
CA GLU A 392 7.64 13.12 -15.34
C GLU A 392 6.42 12.21 -15.16
N MET A 393 6.25 11.60 -13.98
CA MET A 393 5.08 10.78 -13.67
C MET A 393 3.86 11.68 -13.42
N LEU A 394 2.81 11.54 -14.24
CA LEU A 394 1.56 12.27 -14.03
C LEU A 394 0.78 11.65 -12.87
N LEU A 395 0.57 12.41 -11.80
CA LEU A 395 -0.29 12.04 -10.68
C LEU A 395 -1.73 12.48 -10.95
N THR A 396 -2.67 11.57 -10.70
CA THR A 396 -4.11 11.90 -10.64
C THR A 396 -4.50 12.23 -9.20
N THR A 397 -5.62 12.93 -9.04
CA THR A 397 -6.06 13.51 -7.76
C THR A 397 -7.48 13.09 -7.37
N GLY A 398 -8.01 12.03 -7.96
CA GLY A 398 -9.36 11.55 -7.63
C GLY A 398 -9.36 10.77 -6.31
N ASN A 399 -10.24 11.15 -5.39
CA ASN A 399 -10.39 10.45 -4.09
C ASN A 399 -11.33 9.23 -4.20
N LYS A 400 -11.39 8.40 -3.15
CA LYS A 400 -12.18 7.15 -3.15
C LYS A 400 -13.67 7.42 -3.40
N SER A 401 -14.21 8.52 -2.88
CA SER A 401 -15.62 8.90 -3.07
C SER A 401 -15.92 9.15 -4.54
N GLU A 402 -15.12 9.96 -5.22
CA GLU A 402 -15.24 10.26 -6.65
C GLU A 402 -15.05 9.01 -7.52
N VAL A 403 -14.04 8.21 -7.22
CA VAL A 403 -13.76 6.94 -7.91
C VAL A 403 -14.92 5.95 -7.74
N ALA A 404 -15.54 5.90 -6.55
CA ALA A 404 -16.65 5.01 -6.26
C ALA A 404 -17.88 5.32 -7.10
N VAL A 405 -18.35 6.58 -7.09
CA VAL A 405 -19.56 6.96 -7.83
C VAL A 405 -19.28 7.35 -9.30
N GLY A 406 -18.01 7.31 -9.71
CA GLY A 406 -17.57 7.68 -11.05
C GLY A 406 -17.76 9.16 -11.38
N TYR A 407 -17.62 10.02 -10.36
CA TYR A 407 -17.60 11.47 -10.51
C TYR A 407 -16.25 11.92 -11.07
N ALA A 408 -15.99 11.50 -12.30
CA ALA A 408 -14.69 11.56 -12.97
C ALA A 408 -14.86 11.49 -14.49
N THR A 409 -13.97 12.13 -15.23
CA THR A 409 -13.92 12.08 -16.70
C THR A 409 -12.79 11.17 -17.16
N ILE A 410 -13.14 10.08 -17.86
CA ILE A 410 -12.14 9.21 -18.50
C ILE A 410 -11.30 10.02 -19.49
N TYR A 411 -9.98 9.85 -19.40
CA TYR A 411 -8.95 10.58 -20.14
C TYR A 411 -8.85 12.08 -19.82
N GLY A 412 -9.56 12.54 -18.78
CA GLY A 412 -9.44 13.87 -18.20
C GLY A 412 -8.71 13.82 -16.88
N ASP A 413 -9.40 14.08 -15.77
CA ASP A 413 -8.91 13.96 -14.39
C ASP A 413 -8.40 12.55 -14.04
N MET A 414 -8.87 11.51 -14.74
CA MET A 414 -8.37 10.14 -14.61
C MET A 414 -7.06 9.88 -15.37
N ALA A 415 -6.57 10.82 -16.19
CA ALA A 415 -5.35 10.64 -16.97
C ALA A 415 -4.11 10.75 -16.08
N GLY A 416 -3.42 9.65 -15.84
CA GLY A 416 -2.15 9.63 -15.13
C GLY A 416 -1.64 8.21 -14.88
N GLY A 417 -0.46 8.11 -14.28
CA GLY A 417 0.23 6.84 -14.03
C GLY A 417 0.21 6.39 -12.57
N TYR A 418 -0.17 7.26 -11.63
CA TYR A 418 -0.34 6.89 -10.22
C TYR A 418 -1.33 7.84 -9.51
N ASN A 419 -1.97 7.37 -8.43
CA ASN A 419 -2.89 8.15 -7.61
C ASN A 419 -2.62 7.92 -6.11
N PRO A 420 -1.96 8.84 -5.41
CA PRO A 420 -1.66 8.65 -3.99
C PRO A 420 -2.88 8.56 -3.07
N ILE A 421 -4.02 9.17 -3.46
CA ILE A 421 -5.22 9.29 -2.60
C ILE A 421 -6.41 8.45 -3.10
N LYS A 422 -6.17 7.51 -4.01
CA LYS A 422 -7.21 6.70 -4.68
C LYS A 422 -8.16 6.01 -3.71
N ASP A 423 -7.63 5.57 -2.56
CA ASP A 423 -8.36 4.82 -1.55
C ASP A 423 -8.65 5.65 -0.27
N LEU A 424 -8.63 6.99 -0.38
CA LEU A 424 -8.99 7.91 0.71
C LEU A 424 -10.35 8.56 0.44
N TYR A 425 -11.32 8.40 1.34
CA TYR A 425 -12.62 9.08 1.24
C TYR A 425 -12.51 10.60 1.42
N LYS A 426 -13.42 11.37 0.80
CA LYS A 426 -13.40 12.83 0.80
C LYS A 426 -13.34 13.42 2.20
N MET A 427 -14.15 12.92 3.13
CA MET A 427 -14.12 13.41 4.52
C MET A 427 -12.75 13.19 5.17
N ARG A 428 -12.06 12.09 4.86
CA ARG A 428 -10.68 11.86 5.31
C ARG A 428 -9.65 12.69 4.55
N VAL A 429 -9.91 13.13 3.31
CA VAL A 429 -9.05 14.12 2.62
C VAL A 429 -9.01 15.42 3.44
N PHE A 430 -10.16 15.93 3.88
CA PHE A 430 -10.24 17.12 4.74
C PHE A 430 -9.44 16.95 6.04
N GLU A 431 -9.68 15.85 6.77
CA GLU A 431 -8.97 15.62 8.04
C GLU A 431 -7.47 15.41 7.83
N THR A 432 -7.07 14.73 6.76
CA THR A 432 -5.65 14.53 6.44
C THR A 432 -4.95 15.85 6.12
N CYS A 433 -5.60 16.79 5.42
CA CYS A 433 -5.05 18.13 5.19
C CYS A 433 -4.86 18.89 6.52
N ARG A 434 -5.83 18.83 7.43
CA ARG A 434 -5.73 19.45 8.76
C ARG A 434 -4.62 18.82 9.59
N TRP A 435 -4.54 17.49 9.57
CA TRP A 435 -3.47 16.74 10.23
C TRP A 435 -2.11 17.15 9.68
N ARG A 436 -1.91 17.15 8.36
CA ARG A 436 -0.62 17.50 7.75
C ARG A 436 -0.21 18.95 8.01
N ASN A 437 -1.14 19.90 8.07
CA ASN A 437 -0.85 21.29 8.41
C ASN A 437 -0.36 21.49 9.85
N THR A 438 -0.66 20.54 10.75
CA THR A 438 -0.30 20.61 12.17
C THR A 438 0.79 19.61 12.56
N ASN A 439 1.22 18.76 11.63
CA ASN A 439 2.20 17.71 11.84
C ASN A 439 3.29 17.76 10.76
N HIS A 440 4.53 17.83 11.21
CA HIS A 440 5.72 17.52 10.41
C HIS A 440 6.53 16.44 11.11
N ARG A 441 7.19 15.59 10.32
CA ARG A 441 7.98 14.46 10.82
C ARG A 441 9.32 14.39 10.08
N PRO A 442 10.38 13.83 10.69
CA PRO A 442 11.69 13.74 10.06
C PRO A 442 11.73 13.00 8.71
N TRP A 443 10.75 12.12 8.43
CA TRP A 443 10.63 11.39 7.17
C TRP A 443 9.91 12.17 6.06
N MET A 444 9.37 13.35 6.35
CA MET A 444 8.72 14.24 5.39
C MET A 444 9.75 15.16 4.75
N MET A 445 9.90 15.10 3.43
CA MET A 445 10.84 15.94 2.68
C MET A 445 10.33 17.35 2.38
N GLY A 446 9.02 17.58 2.48
CA GLY A 446 8.40 18.88 2.29
C GLY A 446 8.58 19.81 3.50
N PRO A 447 8.16 21.08 3.37
CA PRO A 447 8.33 22.06 4.42
C PRO A 447 7.47 21.75 5.66
N ASP A 448 7.95 22.23 6.81
CA ASP A 448 7.19 22.27 8.07
C ASP A 448 6.15 23.41 8.04
N GLY A 449 5.13 23.29 8.88
CA GLY A 449 4.03 24.23 9.02
C GLY A 449 2.87 23.99 8.06
N MET A 450 2.11 25.05 7.80
CA MET A 450 0.94 25.02 6.93
C MET A 450 1.37 24.88 5.47
N VAL A 451 0.92 23.81 4.82
CA VAL A 451 1.23 23.51 3.41
C VAL A 451 -0.02 23.51 2.52
N VAL A 452 -1.19 23.25 3.10
CA VAL A 452 -2.50 23.40 2.45
C VAL A 452 -3.16 24.67 2.98
N PRO A 453 -3.43 25.69 2.15
CA PRO A 453 -4.09 26.91 2.60
C PRO A 453 -5.44 26.65 3.28
N GLN A 454 -5.71 27.33 4.40
CA GLN A 454 -6.97 27.16 5.14
C GLN A 454 -8.21 27.44 4.28
N ARG A 455 -8.12 28.41 3.36
CA ARG A 455 -9.20 28.72 2.40
C ARG A 455 -9.56 27.53 1.50
N ILE A 456 -8.60 26.66 1.16
CA ILE A 456 -8.85 25.42 0.41
C ILE A 456 -9.62 24.40 1.24
N ILE A 457 -9.34 24.33 2.55
CA ILE A 457 -9.98 23.40 3.49
C ILE A 457 -11.41 23.83 3.81
N ASP A 458 -11.66 25.14 3.92
CA ASP A 458 -12.95 25.68 4.35
C ASP A 458 -13.96 25.86 3.21
N LYS A 459 -13.51 25.86 1.95
CA LYS A 459 -14.41 26.07 0.80
C LYS A 459 -15.12 24.78 0.39
N PRO A 460 -16.37 24.87 -0.09
CA PRO A 460 -17.08 23.72 -0.65
C PRO A 460 -16.34 23.11 -1.87
N PRO A 461 -16.34 21.77 -2.03
CA PRO A 461 -15.82 21.09 -3.22
C PRO A 461 -16.53 21.52 -4.53
N SER A 462 -15.73 21.67 -5.60
CA SER A 462 -16.22 21.98 -6.96
C SER A 462 -15.18 21.63 -8.03
N ALA A 463 -15.64 21.21 -9.21
CA ALA A 463 -14.82 20.97 -10.40
C ALA A 463 -14.65 22.18 -11.34
N GLU A 464 -15.41 23.27 -11.12
CA GLU A 464 -15.40 24.51 -11.92
C GLU A 464 -15.41 24.29 -13.46
N LEU A 465 -16.29 23.40 -13.96
CA LEU A 465 -16.46 23.11 -15.39
C LEU A 465 -17.59 23.93 -16.05
N ARG A 466 -18.47 24.52 -15.24
CA ARG A 466 -19.55 25.43 -15.62
C ARG A 466 -19.77 26.49 -14.53
N GLU A 467 -20.53 27.53 -14.83
CA GLU A 467 -20.87 28.60 -13.87
C GLU A 467 -21.54 28.04 -12.59
N ASP A 468 -21.08 28.52 -11.43
CA ASP A 468 -21.59 28.22 -10.08
C ASP A 468 -21.71 26.72 -9.71
N GLN A 469 -20.91 25.85 -10.35
CA GLN A 469 -20.96 24.40 -10.11
C GLN A 469 -20.57 24.00 -8.68
N LYS A 470 -21.34 23.09 -8.07
CA LYS A 470 -20.98 22.38 -6.83
C LYS A 470 -21.16 20.87 -7.00
N ASP A 471 -20.36 20.08 -6.30
CA ASP A 471 -20.46 18.62 -6.38
C ASP A 471 -21.83 18.13 -5.84
N GLU A 472 -22.33 18.81 -4.79
CA GLU A 472 -23.64 18.61 -4.16
C GLU A 472 -24.84 18.86 -5.11
N ASP A 473 -24.64 19.48 -6.27
CA ASP A 473 -25.69 19.61 -7.29
C ASP A 473 -26.12 18.23 -7.82
N SER A 474 -25.26 17.21 -7.70
CA SER A 474 -25.44 15.89 -8.29
C SER A 474 -25.31 14.73 -7.30
N LEU A 475 -24.62 14.95 -6.19
CA LEU A 475 -24.36 13.98 -5.12
C LEU A 475 -24.94 14.48 -3.78
N PRO A 476 -25.27 13.59 -2.83
CA PRO A 476 -25.53 14.04 -1.47
C PRO A 476 -24.26 14.65 -0.84
N PRO A 477 -24.39 15.39 0.27
CA PRO A 477 -23.25 15.84 1.07
C PRO A 477 -22.25 14.70 1.36
N TYR A 478 -20.97 15.03 1.37
CA TYR A 478 -19.89 14.02 1.45
C TYR A 478 -19.88 13.20 2.73
N ASP A 479 -20.35 13.76 3.86
CA ASP A 479 -20.50 13.01 5.11
C ASP A 479 -21.52 11.87 5.00
N ILE A 480 -22.65 12.13 4.32
CA ILE A 480 -23.67 11.13 4.00
C ILE A 480 -23.16 10.16 2.92
N LEU A 481 -22.56 10.69 1.86
CA LEU A 481 -22.03 9.88 0.76
C LEU A 481 -20.99 8.88 1.27
N ASP A 482 -20.00 9.34 2.01
CA ASP A 482 -18.88 8.52 2.47
C ASP A 482 -19.34 7.44 3.46
N ASP A 483 -20.28 7.71 4.38
CA ASP A 483 -20.82 6.67 5.27
C ASP A 483 -21.59 5.59 4.48
N ILE A 484 -22.37 5.98 3.47
CA ILE A 484 -23.05 5.00 2.60
C ILE A 484 -22.02 4.20 1.79
N LEU A 485 -20.99 4.85 1.26
CA LEU A 485 -19.94 4.17 0.49
C LEU A 485 -19.13 3.22 1.35
N GLU A 486 -18.73 3.59 2.57
CA GLU A 486 -18.01 2.71 3.47
C GLU A 486 -18.84 1.45 3.78
N ARG A 487 -20.15 1.61 4.00
CA ARG A 487 -21.05 0.49 4.25
C ARG A 487 -21.23 -0.41 3.03
N LEU A 488 -21.45 0.16 1.85
CA LEU A 488 -21.64 -0.60 0.60
C LEU A 488 -20.36 -1.26 0.10
N VAL A 489 -19.20 -0.60 0.27
CA VAL A 489 -17.94 -1.00 -0.37
C VAL A 489 -17.03 -1.74 0.60
N ASP A 490 -16.82 -1.19 1.80
CA ASP A 490 -15.83 -1.70 2.75
C ASP A 490 -16.42 -2.70 3.76
N ARG A 491 -17.75 -2.65 3.99
CA ARG A 491 -18.46 -3.55 4.91
C ARG A 491 -19.43 -4.51 4.22
N ASP A 492 -19.56 -4.41 2.89
CA ASP A 492 -20.43 -5.23 2.04
C ASP A 492 -21.89 -5.33 2.55
N GLN A 493 -22.41 -4.24 3.15
CA GLN A 493 -23.77 -4.17 3.68
C GLN A 493 -24.80 -4.07 2.56
N SER A 494 -25.94 -4.72 2.75
CA SER A 494 -27.12 -4.61 1.89
C SER A 494 -27.80 -3.23 1.98
N VAL A 495 -28.61 -2.90 0.97
CA VAL A 495 -29.43 -1.68 0.99
C VAL A 495 -30.33 -1.64 2.22
N ALA A 496 -30.96 -2.76 2.58
CA ALA A 496 -31.82 -2.85 3.76
C ALA A 496 -31.07 -2.54 5.07
N GLU A 497 -29.85 -3.03 5.24
CA GLU A 497 -29.02 -2.75 6.43
C GLU A 497 -28.66 -1.28 6.54
N ILE A 498 -28.34 -0.63 5.41
CA ILE A 498 -27.97 0.79 5.37
C ILE A 498 -29.19 1.68 5.65
N VAL A 499 -30.36 1.31 5.13
CA VAL A 499 -31.63 1.99 5.46
C VAL A 499 -31.98 1.81 6.93
N ALA A 500 -31.79 0.60 7.49
CA ALA A 500 -31.98 0.35 8.91
C ALA A 500 -31.01 1.16 9.80
N ALA A 501 -29.84 1.51 9.28
CA ALA A 501 -28.89 2.42 9.93
C ALA A 501 -29.29 3.91 9.86
N GLY A 502 -30.38 4.25 9.17
CA GLY A 502 -30.99 5.60 9.19
C GLY A 502 -30.88 6.39 7.88
N HIS A 503 -30.32 5.80 6.81
CA HIS A 503 -30.23 6.48 5.51
C HIS A 503 -31.51 6.40 4.69
N ASP A 504 -31.77 7.45 3.90
CA ASP A 504 -32.88 7.43 2.96
C ASP A 504 -32.66 6.40 1.85
N ARG A 505 -33.65 5.53 1.65
CA ARG A 505 -33.58 4.44 0.67
C ARG A 505 -33.33 4.93 -0.75
N ALA A 506 -33.94 6.04 -1.18
CA ALA A 506 -33.76 6.53 -2.53
C ALA A 506 -32.32 7.03 -2.75
N VAL A 507 -31.71 7.65 -1.73
CA VAL A 507 -30.30 8.04 -1.75
C VAL A 507 -29.37 6.83 -1.82
N VAL A 508 -29.58 5.81 -0.96
CA VAL A 508 -28.77 4.58 -0.97
C VAL A 508 -28.84 3.88 -2.33
N LYS A 509 -30.06 3.72 -2.88
CA LYS A 509 -30.27 3.12 -4.21
C LYS A 509 -29.62 3.92 -5.34
N LYS A 510 -29.62 5.25 -5.25
CA LYS A 510 -28.92 6.12 -6.21
C LYS A 510 -27.41 5.88 -6.16
N ILE A 511 -26.82 5.83 -4.97
CA ILE A 511 -25.38 5.61 -4.78
C ILE A 511 -24.99 4.20 -5.25
N GLU A 512 -25.73 3.16 -4.84
CA GLU A 512 -25.55 1.78 -5.32
C GLU A 512 -25.57 1.72 -6.86
N HIS A 513 -26.53 2.39 -7.48
CA HIS A 513 -26.61 2.48 -8.93
C HIS A 513 -25.36 3.14 -9.53
N LEU A 514 -24.92 4.28 -8.99
CA LEU A 514 -23.72 5.01 -9.43
C LEU A 514 -22.45 4.18 -9.29
N ILE A 515 -22.30 3.43 -8.20
CA ILE A 515 -21.18 2.50 -8.01
C ILE A 515 -21.14 1.53 -9.18
N TYR A 516 -22.23 0.80 -9.44
CA TYR A 516 -22.20 -0.26 -10.45
C TYR A 516 -22.09 0.24 -11.88
N ILE A 517 -22.70 1.38 -12.25
CA ILE A 517 -22.54 1.91 -13.61
C ILE A 517 -21.14 2.48 -13.86
N SER A 518 -20.37 2.79 -12.80
CA SER A 518 -19.05 3.40 -12.89
C SER A 518 -17.89 2.39 -12.94
N GLU A 519 -18.20 1.09 -12.95
CA GLU A 519 -17.18 0.02 -12.97
C GLU A 519 -16.22 0.15 -14.18
N TYR A 520 -16.75 0.49 -15.37
CA TYR A 520 -15.94 0.67 -16.57
C TYR A 520 -14.95 1.85 -16.48
N LYS A 521 -15.25 2.87 -15.67
CA LYS A 521 -14.33 3.99 -15.41
C LYS A 521 -13.20 3.50 -14.51
N ARG A 522 -13.53 2.85 -13.38
CA ARG A 522 -12.56 2.34 -12.41
C ARG A 522 -11.56 1.37 -13.01
N PHE A 523 -12.01 0.55 -13.97
CA PHE A 523 -11.14 -0.38 -14.70
C PHE A 523 -10.00 0.31 -15.46
N GLN A 524 -10.13 1.61 -15.76
CA GLN A 524 -9.13 2.43 -16.47
C GLN A 524 -8.43 3.44 -15.54
N SER A 525 -8.73 3.43 -14.24
CA SER A 525 -8.11 4.33 -13.29
C SER A 525 -6.65 3.94 -13.03
N ALA A 526 -5.80 4.94 -12.79
CA ALA A 526 -4.42 4.70 -12.39
C ALA A 526 -4.33 3.82 -11.12
N PRO A 527 -3.27 3.03 -10.93
CA PRO A 527 -2.99 2.39 -9.64
C PRO A 527 -2.78 3.46 -8.56
N GLY A 528 -2.94 3.07 -7.30
CA GLY A 528 -2.84 4.01 -6.18
C GLY A 528 -2.74 3.29 -4.85
N ALA A 529 -2.37 4.02 -3.80
CA ALA A 529 -2.15 3.45 -2.47
C ALA A 529 -3.45 2.84 -1.91
N ARG A 530 -3.36 1.61 -1.41
CA ARG A 530 -4.39 0.90 -0.66
C ARG A 530 -4.35 1.31 0.82
N LEU A 531 -5.46 1.81 1.35
CA LEU A 531 -5.59 2.26 2.74
C LEU A 531 -6.63 1.46 3.53
N THR A 532 -7.59 0.89 2.83
CA THR A 532 -8.74 0.16 3.37
C THR A 532 -8.67 -1.32 3.01
N ASP A 533 -9.54 -2.12 3.61
CA ASP A 533 -9.59 -3.56 3.33
C ASP A 533 -10.36 -3.91 2.04
N SER A 534 -10.89 -2.91 1.32
CA SER A 534 -11.67 -3.10 0.10
C SER A 534 -11.42 -1.98 -0.91
N ALA A 535 -10.17 -1.88 -1.36
CA ALA A 535 -9.81 -0.92 -2.39
C ALA A 535 -10.42 -1.28 -3.76
N PHE A 536 -10.64 -0.26 -4.59
CA PHE A 536 -11.10 -0.42 -5.97
C PHE A 536 -9.98 -0.92 -6.90
N TRP A 537 -9.51 -2.14 -6.63
CA TRP A 537 -8.52 -2.88 -7.42
C TRP A 537 -8.64 -4.39 -7.14
N LEU A 538 -7.59 -5.05 -6.62
CA LEU A 538 -7.55 -6.50 -6.43
C LEU A 538 -8.52 -7.01 -5.37
N ASP A 539 -8.83 -6.22 -4.33
CA ASP A 539 -9.78 -6.60 -3.28
C ASP A 539 -11.22 -6.76 -3.80
N ARG A 540 -11.60 -5.96 -4.80
CA ARG A 540 -12.99 -5.86 -5.27
C ARG A 540 -13.09 -6.11 -6.77
N ARG A 541 -13.47 -7.36 -7.13
CA ARG A 541 -13.57 -7.83 -8.52
C ARG A 541 -15.01 -7.91 -9.00
N TYR A 542 -15.49 -6.85 -9.66
CA TYR A 542 -16.87 -6.77 -10.15
C TYR A 542 -16.94 -6.76 -11.69
N PRO A 543 -17.97 -7.38 -12.29
CA PRO A 543 -18.16 -7.34 -13.74
C PRO A 543 -18.61 -5.96 -14.21
N ILE A 544 -18.04 -5.49 -15.32
CA ILE A 544 -18.49 -4.25 -16.00
C ILE A 544 -19.91 -4.44 -16.56
N VAL A 545 -20.18 -5.59 -17.18
CA VAL A 545 -21.49 -5.92 -17.75
C VAL A 545 -22.37 -6.49 -16.64
N ASN A 546 -23.06 -5.62 -15.91
CA ASN A 546 -23.83 -5.99 -14.72
C ASN A 546 -25.21 -5.31 -14.67
N ARG A 547 -26.29 -6.10 -14.54
CA ARG A 547 -27.68 -5.62 -14.34
C ARG A 547 -28.22 -5.87 -12.93
N TRP A 548 -27.48 -6.56 -12.07
CA TRP A 548 -27.92 -6.81 -10.71
C TRP A 548 -27.99 -5.51 -9.91
N ARG A 549 -29.05 -5.35 -9.12
CA ARG A 549 -29.25 -4.28 -8.14
C ARG A 549 -29.95 -4.93 -6.95
N ASP A 550 -29.48 -4.65 -5.75
CA ASP A 550 -30.03 -5.17 -4.50
C ASP A 550 -31.48 -4.70 -4.33
N PRO A 551 -32.49 -5.57 -4.37
CA PRO A 551 -33.88 -5.14 -4.22
C PRO A 551 -34.26 -4.81 -2.78
N SER A 552 -33.42 -5.17 -1.79
CA SER A 552 -33.73 -5.11 -0.35
C SER A 552 -33.99 -3.70 0.16
#